data_AF-A0A352XQN0-F1
#
_entry.id   AF-A0A352XQN0-F1
#
_cell.length_a   1.000
_cell.length_b   1.000
_cell.length_c   1.000
_cell.angle_alpha   90.00
_cell.angle_beta   90.00
_cell.angle_gamma   90.00
#
_symmetry.space_group_name_H-M   'P 1'
#
loop_
_entity.id
_entity.type
_entity.pdbx_description
1 polymer ?
#
loop_
_entity_poly.entity_id
_entity_poly.type
_entity_poly.pdbx_seq_one_letter_code
_entity_poly.pdbx_strand_id
1 'polypeptide(L)'
;GHALTPVTLLVGFAGSFLAFSGLESISQLSPVMKLPRRLVGKIALFLVILTVGLTSPLLTILSTLLLPRAAADPVLSSQIISLLGGRWGGIVLQTEVAISASALLVFASNTAIIGSYHVFLALSRMEFFPQFILQRNKLRGTQHYSIALATIIPMLVLVLVKGNINILGDMYAFGLLGAFTLTCLGMDIVRYRQRKARKNQASQSRATNNSISPEKVSSSAKPEHTEDGSIQGLKPPTHEQLDGQVTGEQGHEEEANPAERPEPEGRWTRSSFNFYLGIFTTLLVVTAWTTNLIAKPLATAFGGSVAVLGMAIAYTNYMLHKKRGHAPVVTTGVEKSFPGEVLAVLSADNSDNEAILETAINNSDKKPVVFLYLGKLSSERKPELFKMIEPHLNDEQARKDLGRANYLAQEAKIECRFVYRHQKPDAAYRVWRELRPFDTIVTPEQAAELQQIKPDRTYDESTAKGTIVHLLKEPSA
;
A
#
# COMPACT_ATOMS: atom_id res chain seq x y z
N GLY A 1 37.88 -31.23 4.02
CA GLY A 1 36.71 -30.46 3.55
C GLY A 1 35.54 -30.80 4.44
N HIS A 2 34.80 -29.81 4.94
CA HIS A 2 33.56 -30.08 5.67
C HIS A 2 32.54 -30.63 4.68
N ALA A 3 31.92 -31.78 5.01
CA ALA A 3 30.87 -32.35 4.18
C ALA A 3 29.71 -31.33 4.07
N LEU A 4 29.25 -31.08 2.84
CA LEU A 4 28.05 -30.29 2.59
C LEU A 4 26.85 -31.06 3.15
N THR A 5 26.47 -30.76 4.38
CA THR A 5 25.24 -31.27 4.97
C THR A 5 24.05 -30.48 4.43
N PRO A 6 22.85 -31.09 4.34
CA PRO A 6 21.64 -30.35 3.99
C PRO A 6 21.43 -29.11 4.87
N VAL A 7 21.81 -29.19 6.16
CA VAL A 7 21.75 -28.07 7.10
C VAL A 7 22.70 -26.93 6.67
N THR A 8 23.94 -27.23 6.30
CA THR A 8 24.88 -26.19 5.83
C THR A 8 24.41 -25.49 4.56
N LEU A 9 23.75 -26.22 3.64
CA LEU A 9 23.14 -25.63 2.45
C LEU A 9 21.98 -24.71 2.81
N LEU A 10 21.11 -25.11 3.75
CA LEU A 10 20.00 -24.28 4.21
C LEU A 10 20.47 -23.03 4.95
N VAL A 11 21.52 -23.14 5.78
CA VAL A 11 22.13 -21.98 6.46
C VAL A 11 22.76 -21.03 5.44
N GLY A 12 23.47 -21.54 4.44
CA GLY A 12 24.02 -20.74 3.35
C GLY A 12 22.94 -20.06 2.51
N PHE A 13 21.84 -20.77 2.22
CA PHE A 13 20.66 -20.23 1.56
C PHE A 13 20.01 -19.10 2.36
N ALA A 14 19.82 -19.28 3.67
CA ALA A 14 19.27 -18.23 4.53
C ALA A 14 20.20 -17.01 4.61
N GLY A 15 21.51 -17.21 4.64
CA GLY A 15 22.50 -16.14 4.66
C GLY A 15 22.58 -15.35 3.35
N SER A 16 22.41 -16.02 2.20
CA SER A 16 22.51 -15.36 0.89
C SER A 16 21.40 -14.34 0.61
N PHE A 17 20.26 -14.43 1.32
CA PHE A 17 19.19 -13.44 1.25
C PHE A 17 19.63 -12.02 1.62
N LEU A 18 20.69 -11.87 2.41
CA LEU A 18 21.26 -10.57 2.75
C LEU A 18 21.69 -9.77 1.51
N ALA A 19 22.15 -10.46 0.46
CA ALA A 19 22.56 -9.83 -0.79
C ALA A 19 21.39 -9.17 -1.55
N PHE A 20 20.15 -9.58 -1.26
CA PHE A 20 18.95 -9.11 -1.95
C PHE A 20 18.14 -8.10 -1.14
N SER A 21 18.66 -7.61 -0.01
CA SER A 21 17.91 -6.69 0.85
C SER A 21 17.57 -5.35 0.19
N GLY A 22 18.41 -4.88 -0.72
CA GLY A 22 18.19 -3.64 -1.47
C GLY A 22 16.92 -3.63 -2.33
N LEU A 23 16.32 -4.80 -2.61
CA LEU A 23 15.06 -4.91 -3.36
C LEU A 23 13.88 -4.31 -2.59
N GLU A 24 13.92 -4.36 -1.25
CA GLU A 24 12.90 -3.73 -0.40
C GLU A 24 12.91 -2.20 -0.56
N SER A 25 14.08 -1.58 -0.53
CA SER A 25 14.24 -0.13 -0.67
C SER A 25 13.67 0.41 -1.99
N ILE A 26 13.79 -0.37 -3.08
CA ILE A 26 13.19 -0.02 -4.37
C ILE A 26 11.66 -0.01 -4.27
N SER A 27 11.07 -0.97 -3.55
CA SER A 27 9.62 -1.03 -3.36
C SER A 27 9.09 0.14 -2.52
N GLN A 28 9.88 0.60 -1.53
CA GLN A 28 9.55 1.77 -0.71
C GLN A 28 9.54 3.08 -1.52
N LEU A 29 10.34 3.16 -2.59
CA LEU A 29 10.34 4.28 -3.53
C LEU A 29 9.17 4.26 -4.54
N SER A 30 8.35 3.21 -4.55
CA SER A 30 7.23 3.10 -5.50
C SER A 30 6.27 4.31 -5.55
N PRO A 31 5.98 5.06 -4.46
CA PRO A 31 5.09 6.21 -4.52
C PRO A 31 5.66 7.38 -5.34
N VAL A 32 6.99 7.54 -5.34
CA VAL A 32 7.70 8.63 -6.04
C VAL A 32 8.09 8.27 -7.47
N MET A 33 7.87 7.01 -7.89
CA MET A 33 8.14 6.59 -9.26
C MET A 33 7.16 7.23 -10.25
N LYS A 34 7.71 7.64 -11.40
CA LYS A 34 6.91 8.12 -12.55
C LYS A 34 5.94 7.04 -13.01
N LEU A 35 4.72 7.44 -13.37
CA LEU A 35 3.73 6.54 -13.98
C LEU A 35 4.19 6.11 -15.39
N PRO A 36 3.94 4.86 -15.82
CA PRO A 36 3.27 3.76 -15.10
C PRO A 36 4.21 3.02 -14.12
N ARG A 37 3.89 3.07 -12.82
CA ARG A 37 4.75 2.57 -11.73
C ARG A 37 5.13 1.09 -11.87
N ARG A 38 4.18 0.26 -12.31
CA ARG A 38 4.36 -1.20 -12.42
C ARG A 38 5.45 -1.56 -13.42
N LEU A 39 5.51 -0.87 -14.56
CA LEU A 39 6.48 -1.17 -15.61
C LEU A 39 7.87 -0.74 -15.17
N VAL A 40 8.00 0.49 -14.66
CA VAL A 40 9.27 1.04 -14.17
C VAL A 40 9.82 0.17 -13.03
N GLY A 41 8.99 -0.15 -12.04
CA GLY A 41 9.38 -1.01 -10.93
C GLY A 41 9.80 -2.41 -11.37
N LYS A 42 9.09 -3.02 -12.34
CA LYS A 42 9.46 -4.34 -12.87
C LYS A 42 10.81 -4.33 -13.58
N ILE A 43 11.07 -3.32 -14.42
CA ILE A 43 12.35 -3.20 -15.15
C ILE A 43 13.49 -2.97 -14.15
N ALA A 44 13.32 -2.05 -13.20
CA ALA A 44 14.33 -1.78 -12.18
C ALA A 44 14.67 -3.04 -11.37
N LEU A 45 13.64 -3.74 -10.86
CA LEU A 45 13.82 -4.98 -10.10
C LEU A 45 14.50 -6.08 -10.93
N PHE A 46 14.10 -6.24 -12.19
CA PHE A 46 14.73 -7.22 -13.10
C PHE A 46 16.21 -6.92 -13.34
N LEU A 47 16.58 -5.66 -13.60
CA LEU A 47 17.96 -5.26 -13.80
C LEU A 47 18.82 -5.49 -12.55
N VAL A 48 18.29 -5.23 -11.36
CA VAL A 48 19.01 -5.48 -10.11
C VAL A 48 19.19 -6.97 -9.86
N ILE A 49 18.14 -7.78 -10.04
CA ILE A 49 18.24 -9.24 -9.87
C ILE A 49 19.25 -9.83 -10.89
N LEU A 50 19.20 -9.38 -12.14
CA LEU A 50 20.12 -9.83 -13.18
C LEU A 50 21.57 -9.48 -12.85
N THR A 51 21.82 -8.22 -12.45
CA THR A 51 23.18 -7.77 -12.12
C THR A 51 23.71 -8.49 -10.88
N VAL A 52 22.99 -8.49 -9.76
CA VAL A 52 23.40 -9.17 -8.51
C VAL A 52 23.54 -10.68 -8.70
N GLY A 53 22.61 -11.29 -9.43
CA GLY A 53 22.62 -12.72 -9.72
C GLY A 53 23.79 -13.17 -10.61
N LEU A 54 24.33 -12.27 -11.45
CA LEU A 54 25.51 -12.55 -12.26
C LEU A 54 26.81 -12.18 -11.54
N THR A 55 26.89 -10.98 -10.96
CA THR A 55 28.13 -10.44 -10.40
C THR A 55 28.50 -11.09 -9.07
N SER A 56 27.54 -11.38 -8.18
CA SER A 56 27.88 -11.92 -6.85
C SER A 56 28.50 -13.31 -6.92
N PRO A 57 27.94 -14.29 -7.67
CA PRO A 57 28.57 -15.59 -7.82
C PRO A 57 29.92 -15.49 -8.54
N LEU A 58 30.02 -14.67 -9.59
CA LEU A 58 31.27 -14.48 -10.34
C LEU A 58 32.38 -13.92 -9.45
N LEU A 59 32.09 -12.85 -8.70
CA LEU A 59 33.04 -12.26 -7.75
C LEU A 59 33.39 -13.23 -6.62
N THR A 60 32.44 -14.03 -6.15
CA THR A 60 32.69 -15.06 -5.12
C THR A 60 33.65 -16.13 -5.66
N ILE A 61 33.41 -16.64 -6.87
CA ILE A 61 34.28 -17.62 -7.52
C ILE A 61 35.68 -17.05 -7.73
N LEU A 62 35.80 -15.85 -8.30
CA LEU A 62 37.09 -15.21 -8.53
C LEU A 62 37.85 -14.96 -7.23
N SER A 63 37.16 -14.45 -6.20
CA SER A 63 37.76 -14.13 -4.91
C SER A 63 38.24 -15.39 -4.16
N THR A 64 37.43 -16.45 -4.15
CA THR A 64 37.76 -17.70 -3.42
C THR A 64 38.82 -18.53 -4.13
N LEU A 65 38.82 -18.57 -5.47
CA LEU A 65 39.84 -19.30 -6.25
C LEU A 65 41.17 -18.56 -6.27
N LEU A 66 41.16 -17.23 -6.43
CA LEU A 66 42.40 -16.47 -6.53
C LEU A 66 42.99 -16.22 -5.13
N LEU A 67 42.20 -15.84 -4.13
CA LEU A 67 42.68 -15.47 -2.79
C LEU A 67 42.20 -16.44 -1.69
N PRO A 68 42.54 -17.75 -1.73
CA PRO A 68 42.00 -18.75 -0.80
C PRO A 68 42.41 -18.48 0.66
N ARG A 69 43.60 -17.94 0.90
CA ARG A 69 44.07 -17.59 2.25
C ARG A 69 43.29 -16.41 2.85
N ALA A 70 43.07 -15.36 2.05
CA ALA A 70 42.29 -14.21 2.50
C ALA A 70 40.80 -14.54 2.66
N ALA A 71 40.27 -15.46 1.84
CA ALA A 71 38.90 -15.95 1.97
C ALA A 71 38.64 -16.73 3.25
N ALA A 72 39.65 -17.46 3.75
CA ALA A 72 39.56 -18.24 4.98
C ALA A 72 39.76 -17.38 6.24
N ASP A 73 40.33 -16.19 6.12
CA ASP A 73 40.61 -15.30 7.24
C ASP A 73 39.36 -14.46 7.58
N PRO A 74 38.87 -14.48 8.84
CA PRO A 74 37.68 -13.74 9.26
C PRO A 74 37.73 -12.23 9.02
N VAL A 75 38.92 -11.63 9.06
CA VAL A 75 39.12 -10.19 8.89
C VAL A 75 39.33 -9.87 7.41
N LEU A 76 40.24 -10.58 6.74
CA LEU A 76 40.55 -10.30 5.33
C LEU A 76 39.39 -10.64 4.38
N SER A 77 38.53 -11.60 4.75
CA SER A 77 37.35 -11.96 3.95
C SER A 77 36.38 -10.79 3.77
N SER A 78 36.28 -9.89 4.75
CA SER A 78 35.49 -8.65 4.64
C SER A 78 36.05 -7.63 3.65
N GLN A 79 37.34 -7.73 3.29
CA GLN A 79 38.05 -6.83 2.38
C GLN A 79 38.36 -7.51 1.04
N ILE A 80 37.81 -8.70 0.80
CA ILE A 80 38.28 -9.60 -0.24
C ILE A 80 38.18 -9.01 -1.65
N ILE A 81 37.18 -8.16 -1.91
CA ILE A 81 36.98 -7.50 -3.20
C ILE A 81 38.10 -6.46 -3.44
N SER A 82 38.46 -5.69 -2.42
CA SER A 82 39.57 -4.73 -2.50
C SER A 82 40.91 -5.46 -2.68
N LEU A 83 41.13 -6.54 -1.92
CA LEU A 83 42.33 -7.38 -2.06
C LEU A 83 42.43 -8.04 -3.44
N LEU A 84 41.30 -8.46 -4.01
CA LEU A 84 41.24 -8.97 -5.38
C LEU A 84 41.63 -7.88 -6.39
N GLY A 85 41.11 -6.66 -6.23
CA GLY A 85 41.52 -5.49 -7.02
C GLY A 85 43.02 -5.20 -6.89
N GLY A 86 43.56 -5.28 -5.67
CA GLY A 86 44.99 -5.07 -5.41
C GLY A 86 45.90 -6.08 -6.07
N ARG A 87 45.46 -7.33 -6.19
CA ARG A 87 46.22 -8.38 -6.86
C ARG A 87 46.44 -8.10 -8.36
N TRP A 88 45.52 -7.41 -9.01
CA TRP A 88 45.58 -7.14 -10.45
C TRP A 88 45.99 -5.71 -10.80
N GLY A 89 45.49 -4.73 -10.04
CA GLY A 89 45.73 -3.31 -10.30
C GLY A 89 46.62 -2.62 -9.27
N GLY A 90 47.32 -3.39 -8.43
CA GLY A 90 48.20 -2.88 -7.40
C GLY A 90 47.48 -2.02 -6.36
N ILE A 91 48.25 -1.25 -5.59
CA ILE A 91 47.72 -0.49 -4.46
C ILE A 91 46.71 0.60 -4.86
N VAL A 92 46.82 1.13 -6.08
CA VAL A 92 45.90 2.15 -6.61
C VAL A 92 44.49 1.58 -6.75
N LEU A 93 44.34 0.44 -7.44
CA LEU A 93 43.03 -0.18 -7.62
C LEU A 93 42.50 -0.74 -6.30
N GLN A 94 43.36 -1.30 -5.45
CA GLN A 94 42.96 -1.74 -4.11
C GLN A 94 42.31 -0.60 -3.31
N THR A 95 42.97 0.56 -3.29
CA THR A 95 42.54 1.73 -2.52
C THR A 95 41.29 2.35 -3.11
N GLU A 96 41.22 2.46 -4.44
CA GLU A 96 40.02 2.95 -5.13
C GLU A 96 38.80 2.08 -4.81
N VAL A 97 38.90 0.75 -4.95
CA VAL A 97 37.82 -0.18 -4.62
C VAL A 97 37.41 -0.09 -3.15
N ALA A 98 38.36 0.10 -2.23
CA ALA A 98 38.06 0.26 -0.81
C ALA A 98 37.30 1.58 -0.55
N ILE A 99 37.72 2.69 -1.18
CA ILE A 99 37.06 4.00 -1.04
C ILE A 99 35.66 3.95 -1.65
N SER A 100 35.50 3.41 -2.85
CA SER A 100 34.21 3.34 -3.53
C SER A 100 33.24 2.40 -2.79
N ALA A 101 33.70 1.24 -2.31
CA ALA A 101 32.89 0.36 -1.45
C ALA A 101 32.48 1.05 -0.14
N SER A 102 33.39 1.78 0.50
CA SER A 102 33.09 2.53 1.72
C SER A 102 32.06 3.63 1.48
N ALA A 103 32.19 4.38 0.38
CA ALA A 103 31.21 5.40 -0.02
C ALA A 103 29.83 4.79 -0.26
N LEU A 104 29.76 3.64 -0.95
CA LEU A 104 28.50 2.91 -1.17
C LEU A 104 27.84 2.48 0.15
N LEU A 105 28.63 2.01 1.14
CA LEU A 105 28.10 1.64 2.47
C LEU A 105 27.54 2.85 3.23
N VAL A 106 28.16 4.04 3.11
CA VAL A 106 27.64 5.29 3.69
C VAL A 106 26.30 5.66 3.06
N PHE A 107 26.19 5.58 1.73
CA PHE A 107 24.91 5.83 1.03
C PHE A 107 23.82 4.81 1.38
N ALA A 108 24.19 3.52 1.50
CA ALA A 108 23.27 2.47 1.94
C ALA A 108 22.75 2.74 3.35
N SER A 109 23.62 3.16 4.27
CA SER A 109 23.25 3.52 5.64
C SER A 109 22.29 4.70 5.68
N ASN A 110 22.54 5.76 4.89
CA ASN A 110 21.63 6.89 4.76
C ASN A 110 20.24 6.46 4.22
N THR A 111 20.22 5.58 3.22
CA THR A 111 18.98 5.03 2.67
C THR A 111 18.19 4.25 3.71
N ALA A 112 18.86 3.43 4.53
CA ALA A 112 18.24 2.67 5.61
C ALA A 112 17.67 3.57 6.72
N ILE A 113 18.33 4.69 7.05
CA ILE A 113 17.84 5.68 8.01
C ILE A 113 16.55 6.32 7.48
N ILE A 114 16.52 6.73 6.20
CA ILE A 114 15.32 7.31 5.57
C ILE A 114 14.18 6.29 5.52
N GLY A 115 14.46 5.02 5.18
CA GLY A 115 13.46 3.95 5.20
C GLY A 115 12.87 3.74 6.59
N SER A 116 13.72 3.60 7.61
CA SER A 116 13.31 3.41 9.01
C SER A 116 12.47 4.59 9.52
N TYR A 117 12.87 5.81 9.17
CA TYR A 117 12.12 7.03 9.45
C TYR A 117 10.68 6.96 8.94
N HIS A 118 10.47 6.58 7.67
CA HIS A 118 9.13 6.47 7.10
C HIS A 118 8.30 5.36 7.74
N VAL A 119 8.91 4.23 8.10
CA VAL A 119 8.23 3.14 8.82
C VAL A 119 7.75 3.62 10.19
N PHE A 120 8.59 4.29 10.98
CA PHE A 120 8.20 4.82 12.29
C PHE A 120 7.06 5.85 12.19
N LEU A 121 7.10 6.70 11.16
CA LEU A 121 6.00 7.64 10.92
C LEU A 121 4.72 6.94 10.54
N ALA A 122 4.77 5.95 9.66
CA ALA A 122 3.61 5.17 9.25
C ALA A 122 2.98 4.46 10.46
N LEU A 123 3.78 3.80 11.29
CA LEU A 123 3.31 3.13 12.51
C LEU A 123 2.73 4.12 13.53
N SER A 124 3.35 5.28 13.72
CA SER A 124 2.84 6.32 14.64
C SER A 124 1.55 6.95 14.12
N ARG A 125 1.41 7.11 12.80
CA ARG A 125 0.17 7.60 12.17
C ARG A 125 -0.98 6.62 12.36
N MET A 126 -0.69 5.32 12.28
CA MET A 126 -1.63 4.23 12.55
C MET A 126 -1.82 3.95 14.05
N GLU A 127 -1.31 4.81 14.95
CA GLU A 127 -1.48 4.71 16.41
C GLU A 127 -0.87 3.45 17.05
N PHE A 128 -0.04 2.72 16.30
CA PHE A 128 0.73 1.57 16.79
C PHE A 128 2.10 1.98 17.37
N PHE A 129 2.44 3.27 17.32
CA PHE A 129 3.71 3.77 17.84
C PHE A 129 3.52 5.17 18.45
N PRO A 130 4.38 5.59 19.41
CA PRO A 130 4.14 6.81 20.17
C PRO A 130 4.00 8.08 19.31
N GLN A 131 2.96 8.88 19.59
CA GLN A 131 2.65 10.07 18.80
C GLN A 131 3.73 11.18 18.86
N PHE A 132 4.60 11.20 19.87
CA PHE A 132 5.68 12.20 19.95
C PHE A 132 6.65 12.13 18.76
N ILE A 133 6.73 10.99 18.08
CA ILE A 133 7.57 10.76 16.91
C ILE A 133 7.10 11.58 15.71
N LEU A 134 5.80 11.91 15.67
CA LEU A 134 5.22 12.75 14.63
C LEU A 134 5.52 14.25 14.83
N GLN A 135 6.01 14.66 16.01
CA GLN A 135 6.25 16.06 16.32
C GLN A 135 7.30 16.65 15.39
N ARG A 136 6.94 17.77 14.78
CA ARG A 136 7.80 18.54 13.88
C ARG A 136 8.46 19.67 14.66
N ASN A 137 9.75 19.87 14.41
CA ASN A 137 10.43 21.05 14.92
C ASN A 137 9.97 22.31 14.18
N LYS A 138 9.77 23.39 14.93
CA LYS A 138 9.30 24.68 14.40
C LYS A 138 10.30 25.32 13.42
N LEU A 139 11.59 25.04 13.57
CA LEU A 139 12.65 25.73 12.83
C LEU A 139 12.96 25.13 11.45
N ARG A 140 12.80 23.81 11.28
CA ARG A 140 13.06 23.10 10.00
C ARG A 140 11.84 22.34 9.48
N GLY A 141 10.75 22.25 10.24
CA GLY A 141 9.57 21.46 9.88
C GLY A 141 9.83 19.95 9.83
N THR A 142 11.01 19.48 10.27
CA THR A 142 11.42 18.07 10.23
C THR A 142 11.06 17.33 11.52
N GLN A 143 10.83 16.02 11.41
CA GLN A 143 10.45 15.15 12.53
C GLN A 143 11.70 14.59 13.21
N HIS A 144 12.38 15.42 14.00
CA HIS A 144 13.68 15.09 14.59
C HIS A 144 13.67 13.85 15.48
N TYR A 145 12.57 13.58 16.20
CA TYR A 145 12.49 12.39 17.06
C TYR A 145 12.52 11.08 16.25
N SER A 146 11.86 11.05 15.08
CA SER A 146 11.90 9.88 14.20
C SER A 146 13.32 9.64 13.65
N ILE A 147 13.99 10.72 13.21
CA ILE A 147 15.37 10.64 12.69
C ILE A 147 16.34 10.21 13.80
N ALA A 148 16.22 10.79 15.00
CA ALA A 148 17.02 10.45 16.14
C ALA A 148 16.85 8.97 16.50
N LEU A 149 15.61 8.45 16.53
CA LEU A 149 15.35 7.04 16.78
C LEU A 149 15.97 6.13 15.72
N ALA A 150 15.83 6.50 14.44
CA ALA A 150 16.40 5.76 13.30
C ALA A 150 17.93 5.75 13.27
N THR A 151 18.60 6.68 13.98
CA THR A 151 20.07 6.72 14.08
C THR A 151 20.58 6.11 15.40
N ILE A 152 19.96 6.46 16.53
CA ILE A 152 20.41 6.06 17.86
C ILE A 152 20.22 4.55 18.08
N ILE A 153 19.09 3.97 17.65
CA ILE A 153 18.86 2.52 17.83
C ILE A 153 19.93 1.69 17.11
N PRO A 154 20.19 1.87 15.79
CA PRO A 154 21.27 1.14 15.13
C PRO A 154 22.64 1.40 15.74
N MET A 155 22.91 2.63 16.20
CA MET A 155 24.17 2.97 16.87
C MET A 155 24.35 2.20 18.19
N LEU A 156 23.30 2.10 19.02
CA LEU A 156 23.31 1.28 20.23
C LEU A 156 23.54 -0.19 19.92
N VAL A 157 22.89 -0.72 18.89
CA VAL A 157 23.08 -2.11 18.44
C VAL A 157 24.54 -2.35 18.02
N LEU A 158 25.14 -1.43 17.27
CA LEU A 158 26.55 -1.52 16.85
C LEU A 158 27.50 -1.58 18.06
N VAL A 159 27.27 -0.74 19.08
CA VAL A 159 28.04 -0.74 20.33
C VAL A 159 27.85 -2.05 21.10
N LEU A 160 26.61 -2.55 21.22
CA LEU A 160 26.30 -3.80 21.93
C LEU A 160 26.97 -5.02 21.28
N VAL A 161 27.04 -5.06 19.94
CA VAL A 161 27.66 -6.15 19.18
C VAL A 161 29.19 -5.97 19.07
N LYS A 162 29.75 -4.90 19.64
CA LYS A 162 31.19 -4.57 19.61
C LYS A 162 31.77 -4.56 18.19
N GLY A 163 30.97 -4.14 17.20
CA GLY A 163 31.37 -4.11 15.79
C GLY A 163 31.53 -5.49 15.13
N ASN A 164 31.03 -6.59 15.72
CA ASN A 164 31.09 -7.91 15.10
C ASN A 164 30.09 -8.01 13.92
N ILE A 165 30.62 -7.92 12.69
CA ILE A 165 29.83 -7.94 11.45
C ILE A 165 29.07 -9.26 11.22
N ASN A 166 29.56 -10.39 11.74
CA ASN A 166 28.90 -11.68 11.56
C ASN A 166 27.62 -11.76 12.40
N ILE A 167 27.71 -11.36 13.68
CA ILE A 167 26.55 -11.30 14.57
C ILE A 167 25.56 -10.26 14.05
N LEU A 168 26.05 -9.09 13.61
CA LEU A 168 25.20 -8.05 13.04
C LEU A 168 24.47 -8.52 11.77
N GLY A 169 25.16 -9.24 10.89
CA GLY A 169 24.59 -9.86 9.70
C GLY A 169 23.53 -10.90 10.03
N ASP A 170 23.78 -11.76 11.02
CA ASP A 170 22.81 -12.77 11.48
C ASP A 170 21.54 -12.10 12.05
N MET A 171 21.68 -11.04 12.86
CA MET A 171 20.56 -10.26 13.41
C MET A 171 19.76 -9.55 12.32
N TYR A 172 20.46 -9.00 11.32
CA TYR A 172 19.82 -8.35 10.17
C TYR A 172 19.06 -9.36 9.31
N ALA A 173 19.63 -10.55 9.07
CA ALA A 173 18.98 -11.63 8.34
C ALA A 173 17.71 -12.11 9.05
N PHE A 174 17.72 -12.22 10.37
CA PHE A 174 16.52 -12.54 11.16
C PHE A 174 15.39 -11.54 10.88
N GLY A 175 15.68 -10.24 10.96
CA GLY A 175 14.67 -9.19 10.80
C GLY A 175 14.10 -9.15 9.39
N LEU A 176 14.98 -9.19 8.39
CA LEU A 176 14.61 -9.16 6.98
C LEU A 176 13.79 -10.39 6.56
N LEU A 177 14.25 -11.60 6.91
CA LEU A 177 13.53 -12.84 6.56
C LEU A 177 12.18 -12.93 7.30
N GLY A 178 12.11 -12.44 8.53
CA GLY A 178 10.85 -12.36 9.28
C GLY A 178 9.85 -11.39 8.63
N ALA A 179 10.30 -10.18 8.26
CA ALA A 179 9.47 -9.20 7.57
C ALA A 179 8.97 -9.71 6.22
N PHE A 180 9.83 -10.37 5.43
CA PHE A 180 9.40 -10.98 4.16
C PHE A 180 8.46 -12.15 4.38
N THR A 181 8.67 -12.98 5.39
CA THR A 181 7.75 -14.07 5.73
C THR A 181 6.34 -13.54 5.96
N LEU A 182 6.19 -12.52 6.82
CA LEU A 182 4.89 -11.89 7.10
C LEU A 182 4.29 -11.24 5.84
N THR A 183 5.12 -10.58 5.03
CA THR A 183 4.66 -9.95 3.78
C THR A 183 4.17 -10.97 2.77
N CYS A 184 4.92 -12.05 2.56
CA CYS A 184 4.58 -13.16 1.67
C CYS A 184 3.28 -13.84 2.10
N LEU A 185 3.16 -14.18 3.39
CA LEU A 185 1.93 -14.75 3.95
C LEU A 185 0.73 -13.82 3.79
N GLY A 186 0.88 -12.53 4.10
CA GLY A 186 -0.17 -11.53 3.92
C GLY A 186 -0.63 -11.42 2.46
N MET A 187 0.31 -11.38 1.52
CA MET A 187 0.01 -11.35 0.08
C MET A 187 -0.70 -12.62 -0.39
N ASP A 188 -0.32 -13.80 0.09
CA ASP A 188 -0.99 -15.05 -0.27
C ASP A 188 -2.41 -15.13 0.29
N ILE A 189 -2.64 -14.63 1.52
CA ILE A 189 -3.99 -14.50 2.10
C ILE A 189 -4.83 -13.55 1.25
N VAL A 190 -4.29 -12.39 0.85
CA VAL A 190 -4.99 -11.43 -0.02
C VAL A 190 -5.33 -12.07 -1.36
N ARG A 191 -4.37 -12.74 -2.01
CA ARG A 191 -4.60 -13.45 -3.29
C ARG A 191 -5.67 -14.53 -3.16
N TYR A 192 -5.67 -15.27 -2.06
CA TYR A 192 -6.70 -16.27 -1.79
C TYR A 192 -8.09 -15.65 -1.62
N ARG A 193 -8.20 -14.57 -0.82
CA ARG A 193 -9.46 -13.82 -0.65
C ARG A 193 -9.98 -13.25 -1.96
N GLN A 194 -9.11 -12.65 -2.78
CA GLN A 194 -9.47 -12.14 -4.11
C GLN A 194 -9.98 -13.25 -5.03
N ARG A 195 -9.34 -14.43 -5.02
CA ARG A 195 -9.81 -15.60 -5.78
C ARG A 195 -11.18 -16.08 -5.33
N LYS A 196 -11.44 -16.11 -4.02
CA LYS A 196 -12.75 -16.48 -3.48
C LYS A 196 -13.82 -15.46 -3.90
N ALA A 197 -13.55 -14.17 -3.78
CA ALA A 197 -14.46 -13.10 -4.21
C ALA A 197 -14.82 -13.22 -5.70
N ARG A 198 -13.85 -13.53 -6.56
CA ARG A 198 -14.08 -13.76 -8.00
C ARG A 198 -14.97 -14.96 -8.29
N LYS A 199 -14.79 -16.06 -7.56
CA LYS A 199 -15.65 -17.25 -7.70
C LYS A 199 -17.09 -16.89 -7.33
N ASN A 200 -17.29 -16.16 -6.24
CA ASN A 200 -18.62 -15.71 -5.82
C ASN A 200 -19.28 -14.79 -6.85
N GLN A 201 -18.53 -13.84 -7.42
CA GLN A 201 -19.01 -12.95 -8.48
C GLN A 201 -19.38 -13.73 -9.75
N ALA A 202 -18.54 -14.67 -10.19
CA ALA A 202 -18.83 -15.49 -11.36
C ALA A 202 -20.07 -16.37 -11.14
N SER A 203 -20.28 -16.89 -9.93
CA SER A 203 -21.48 -17.64 -9.55
C SER A 203 -22.73 -16.75 -9.55
N GLN A 204 -22.66 -15.53 -9.01
CA GLN A 204 -23.77 -14.57 -9.04
C GLN A 204 -24.13 -14.17 -10.47
N SER A 205 -23.17 -13.75 -11.30
CA SER A 205 -23.45 -13.40 -12.71
C SER A 205 -24.04 -14.58 -13.49
N ARG A 206 -23.65 -15.82 -13.17
CA ARG A 206 -24.23 -17.01 -13.80
C ARG A 206 -25.64 -17.32 -13.31
N ALA A 207 -25.97 -17.01 -12.05
CA ALA A 207 -27.32 -17.07 -11.53
C ALA A 207 -28.23 -16.00 -12.17
N THR A 208 -27.75 -14.76 -12.29
CA THR A 208 -28.48 -13.65 -12.93
C THR A 208 -28.71 -13.90 -14.44
N ASN A 209 -27.72 -14.46 -15.13
CA ASN A 209 -27.89 -14.82 -16.55
C ASN A 209 -28.84 -16.02 -16.75
N ASN A 210 -28.93 -16.95 -15.80
CA ASN A 210 -29.88 -18.06 -15.90
C ASN A 210 -31.32 -17.62 -15.59
N SER A 211 -31.52 -16.58 -14.75
CA SER A 211 -32.85 -15.97 -14.54
C SER A 211 -33.32 -15.12 -15.72
N ILE A 212 -32.42 -14.75 -16.64
CA ILE A 212 -32.74 -14.05 -17.89
C ILE A 212 -32.60 -15.08 -19.04
N SER A 213 -33.47 -16.08 -19.06
CA SER A 213 -33.61 -16.93 -20.25
C SER A 213 -34.43 -16.19 -21.30
N PRO A 214 -33.97 -16.02 -22.55
CA PRO A 214 -34.78 -15.43 -23.60
C PRO A 214 -35.91 -16.39 -23.93
N GLU A 215 -37.13 -15.92 -23.75
CA GLU A 215 -38.35 -16.58 -24.24
C GLU A 215 -38.14 -16.87 -25.74
N LYS A 216 -38.15 -18.16 -26.10
CA LYS A 216 -38.06 -18.63 -27.48
C LYS A 216 -39.26 -18.09 -28.25
N VAL A 217 -39.10 -16.97 -28.95
CA VAL A 217 -40.00 -16.61 -30.04
C VAL A 217 -39.62 -17.48 -31.25
N SER A 218 -40.39 -18.54 -31.41
CA SER A 218 -40.48 -19.31 -32.65
C SER A 218 -41.08 -18.44 -33.74
N SER A 219 -40.34 -18.14 -34.80
CA SER A 219 -40.95 -17.87 -36.10
C SER A 219 -40.07 -18.41 -37.22
N SER A 220 -40.57 -19.46 -37.85
CA SER A 220 -40.13 -20.01 -39.11
C SER A 220 -40.27 -18.99 -40.25
N ALA A 221 -39.21 -18.81 -41.05
CA ALA A 221 -39.30 -18.62 -42.50
C ALA A 221 -37.91 -18.70 -43.14
N LYS A 222 -37.76 -19.65 -44.08
CA LYS A 222 -36.77 -19.75 -45.17
C LYS A 222 -37.61 -19.59 -46.47
N PRO A 223 -37.14 -19.12 -47.65
CA PRO A 223 -35.82 -19.29 -48.31
C PRO A 223 -35.28 -17.95 -48.90
N GLU A 224 -34.21 -17.78 -49.69
CA GLU A 224 -33.57 -18.58 -50.75
C GLU A 224 -32.24 -17.87 -51.17
N HIS A 225 -31.35 -18.56 -51.88
CA HIS A 225 -30.05 -18.09 -52.38
C HIS A 225 -30.17 -17.04 -53.51
N THR A 226 -29.16 -16.17 -53.72
CA THR A 226 -28.27 -16.09 -54.91
C THR A 226 -27.21 -14.97 -54.73
N GLU A 227 -25.99 -15.25 -55.15
CA GLU A 227 -24.80 -14.37 -55.18
C GLU A 227 -24.91 -13.27 -56.27
N ASP A 228 -24.29 -12.10 -56.06
CA ASP A 228 -23.25 -11.53 -56.96
C ASP A 228 -22.80 -10.11 -56.55
N GLY A 229 -21.52 -9.80 -56.83
CA GLY A 229 -21.12 -8.47 -57.29
C GLY A 229 -20.40 -7.51 -56.31
N SER A 230 -19.08 -7.51 -56.39
CA SER A 230 -18.11 -6.50 -55.94
C SER A 230 -18.41 -5.04 -56.35
N ILE A 231 -17.93 -4.04 -55.58
CA ILE A 231 -16.93 -3.02 -56.00
C ILE A 231 -16.69 -1.95 -54.89
N GLN A 232 -15.40 -1.64 -54.70
CA GLN A 232 -14.85 -0.53 -53.90
C GLN A 232 -15.03 0.84 -54.58
N GLY A 233 -15.25 1.87 -53.75
CA GLY A 233 -14.67 3.21 -53.91
C GLY A 233 -15.52 4.25 -54.65
N LEU A 234 -15.84 5.36 -53.97
CA LEU A 234 -15.44 6.74 -54.30
C LEU A 234 -16.18 7.78 -53.40
N LYS A 235 -15.43 8.78 -52.90
CA LYS A 235 -15.87 10.10 -52.36
C LYS A 235 -16.66 10.88 -53.45
N PRO A 236 -17.43 11.99 -53.20
CA PRO A 236 -17.03 13.24 -52.49
C PRO A 236 -18.26 14.04 -51.91
N PRO A 237 -18.33 15.39 -51.79
CA PRO A 237 -17.39 16.46 -51.36
C PRO A 237 -17.90 17.36 -50.19
N THR A 238 -17.02 18.28 -49.82
CA THR A 238 -17.05 19.52 -48.99
C THR A 238 -18.29 20.42 -49.08
N HIS A 239 -18.65 21.07 -47.97
CA HIS A 239 -19.21 22.42 -47.94
C HIS A 239 -18.65 23.22 -46.74
N GLU A 240 -18.15 24.43 -47.03
CA GLU A 240 -17.67 25.45 -46.08
C GLU A 240 -18.83 26.28 -45.49
N GLN A 241 -18.68 26.54 -44.18
CA GLN A 241 -19.05 27.70 -43.34
C GLN A 241 -20.19 28.66 -43.73
N LEU A 242 -21.08 28.92 -42.75
CA LEU A 242 -21.36 30.27 -42.25
C LEU A 242 -21.96 30.24 -40.83
N ASP A 243 -21.55 31.23 -40.04
CA ASP A 243 -21.62 31.37 -38.58
C ASP A 243 -23.02 31.43 -37.94
N GLY A 244 -23.08 30.99 -36.68
CA GLY A 244 -24.24 31.09 -35.80
C GLY A 244 -23.94 30.55 -34.40
N GLN A 245 -23.24 31.37 -33.62
CA GLN A 245 -22.76 31.15 -32.25
C GLN A 245 -23.86 30.70 -31.27
N VAL A 246 -23.77 29.46 -30.79
CA VAL A 246 -24.43 28.99 -29.56
C VAL A 246 -23.37 28.34 -28.68
N THR A 247 -22.96 29.07 -27.65
CA THR A 247 -22.09 28.61 -26.56
C THR A 247 -22.78 27.50 -25.78
N GLY A 248 -22.57 26.25 -26.19
CA GLY A 248 -22.81 25.08 -25.36
C GLY A 248 -21.55 24.78 -24.57
N GLU A 249 -21.56 25.08 -23.27
CA GLU A 249 -20.56 24.59 -22.33
C GLU A 249 -20.60 23.05 -22.35
N GLN A 250 -19.67 22.45 -23.10
CA GLN A 250 -19.37 21.03 -22.99
C GLN A 250 -18.69 20.83 -21.65
N GLY A 251 -19.40 20.23 -20.70
CA GLY A 251 -18.84 19.73 -19.46
C GLY A 251 -17.66 18.83 -19.79
N HIS A 252 -16.45 19.32 -19.51
CA HIS A 252 -15.28 18.48 -19.41
C HIS A 252 -15.54 17.51 -18.26
N GLU A 253 -15.94 16.27 -18.59
CA GLU A 253 -15.73 15.13 -17.70
C GLU A 253 -14.22 15.04 -17.46
N GLU A 254 -13.71 15.77 -16.47
CA GLU A 254 -12.35 15.64 -15.97
C GLU A 254 -12.20 14.18 -15.49
N GLU A 255 -11.59 13.39 -16.36
CA GLU A 255 -11.21 12.01 -16.06
C GLU A 255 -10.47 11.99 -14.72
N ALA A 256 -10.99 11.19 -13.78
CA ALA A 256 -10.34 10.92 -12.51
C ALA A 256 -8.84 10.68 -12.69
N ASN A 257 -8.02 11.32 -11.86
CA ASN A 257 -6.56 11.26 -11.88
C ASN A 257 -6.09 9.82 -12.13
N PRO A 258 -5.22 9.55 -13.14
CA PRO A 258 -4.77 8.19 -13.44
C PRO A 258 -4.09 7.46 -12.27
N ALA A 259 -3.69 8.18 -11.20
CA ALA A 259 -3.22 7.59 -9.94
C ALA A 259 -4.33 6.96 -9.07
N GLU A 260 -5.61 7.27 -9.30
CA GLU A 260 -6.76 6.83 -8.50
C GLU A 260 -7.50 5.63 -9.09
N ARG A 261 -7.27 5.30 -10.36
CA ARG A 261 -7.88 4.12 -11.00
C ARG A 261 -7.01 2.89 -10.71
N PRO A 262 -7.51 1.84 -10.04
CA PRO A 262 -6.77 0.58 -9.93
C PRO A 262 -6.56 0.02 -11.34
N GLU A 263 -5.31 -0.06 -11.79
CA GLU A 263 -5.01 -0.55 -13.13
C GLU A 263 -5.56 -1.96 -13.35
N PRO A 264 -6.15 -2.24 -14.52
CA PRO A 264 -6.82 -3.51 -14.77
C PRO A 264 -5.88 -4.69 -14.60
N GLU A 265 -6.30 -5.65 -13.78
CA GLU A 265 -5.52 -6.87 -13.52
C GLU A 265 -5.30 -7.70 -14.78
N GLY A 266 -4.03 -7.83 -15.20
CA GLY A 266 -3.63 -8.58 -16.39
C GLY A 266 -3.82 -10.10 -16.30
N ARG A 267 -3.81 -10.78 -17.45
CA ARG A 267 -4.05 -12.24 -17.57
C ARG A 267 -3.13 -13.09 -16.69
N TRP A 268 -1.87 -12.67 -16.51
CA TRP A 268 -0.90 -13.37 -15.65
C TRP A 268 -1.26 -13.35 -14.17
N THR A 269 -1.75 -12.23 -13.63
CA THR A 269 -2.09 -12.13 -12.19
C THR A 269 -3.26 -13.03 -11.83
N ARG A 270 -4.14 -13.33 -12.80
CA ARG A 270 -5.29 -14.23 -12.65
C ARG A 270 -4.95 -15.71 -12.75
N SER A 271 -3.76 -16.07 -13.25
CA SER A 271 -3.39 -17.46 -13.52
C SER A 271 -3.18 -18.28 -12.25
N SER A 272 -3.68 -19.53 -12.24
CA SER A 272 -3.40 -20.53 -11.20
C SER A 272 -1.90 -20.71 -10.94
N PHE A 273 -1.09 -20.70 -12.01
CA PHE A 273 0.36 -20.84 -11.93
C PHE A 273 1.01 -19.75 -11.06
N ASN A 274 0.66 -18.48 -11.30
CA ASN A 274 1.24 -17.35 -10.55
C ASN A 274 0.92 -17.40 -9.05
N PHE A 275 -0.20 -18.00 -8.66
CA PHE A 275 -0.55 -18.20 -7.25
C PHE A 275 0.25 -19.31 -6.61
N TYR A 276 0.42 -20.45 -7.28
CA TYR A 276 1.28 -21.52 -6.77
C TYR A 276 2.74 -21.07 -6.71
N LEU A 277 3.20 -20.25 -7.66
CA LEU A 277 4.50 -19.61 -7.60
C LEU A 277 4.64 -18.69 -6.37
N GLY A 278 3.58 -17.97 -6.01
CA GLY A 278 3.48 -17.20 -4.78
C GLY A 278 3.68 -18.05 -3.52
N ILE A 279 2.85 -19.09 -3.37
CA ILE A 279 2.91 -20.02 -2.24
C ILE A 279 4.29 -20.69 -2.15
N PHE A 280 4.87 -21.07 -3.29
CA PHE A 280 6.21 -21.66 -3.33
C PHE A 280 7.27 -20.68 -2.81
N THR A 281 7.19 -19.41 -3.22
CA THR A 281 8.10 -18.35 -2.71
C THR A 281 7.94 -18.19 -1.20
N THR A 282 6.71 -18.17 -0.69
CA THR A 282 6.43 -18.10 0.74
C THR A 282 7.04 -19.28 1.49
N LEU A 283 6.91 -20.50 0.96
CA LEU A 283 7.50 -21.70 1.56
C LEU A 283 9.03 -21.60 1.64
N LEU A 284 9.69 -21.10 0.59
CA LEU A 284 11.15 -20.89 0.60
C LEU A 284 11.59 -19.88 1.66
N VAL A 285 10.90 -18.73 1.76
CA VAL A 285 11.24 -17.68 2.73
C VAL A 285 10.97 -18.15 4.16
N VAL A 286 9.84 -18.82 4.41
CA VAL A 286 9.52 -19.41 5.72
C VAL A 286 10.58 -20.45 6.11
N THR A 287 11.03 -21.28 5.17
CA THR A 287 12.07 -22.29 5.42
C THR A 287 13.40 -21.62 5.75
N ALA A 288 13.79 -20.58 5.01
CA ALA A 288 15.00 -19.79 5.29
C ALA A 288 14.94 -19.14 6.68
N TRP A 289 13.81 -18.51 7.02
CA TRP A 289 13.63 -17.87 8.31
C TRP A 289 13.66 -18.88 9.47
N THR A 290 12.97 -20.01 9.32
CA THR A 290 12.95 -21.10 10.31
C THR A 290 14.34 -21.70 10.52
N THR A 291 15.11 -21.86 9.44
CA THR A 291 16.51 -22.30 9.53
C THR A 291 17.34 -21.30 10.33
N ASN A 292 17.18 -20.00 10.09
CA ASN A 292 17.87 -18.96 10.83
C ASN A 292 17.50 -18.98 12.32
N LEU A 293 16.22 -19.15 12.64
CA LEU A 293 15.72 -19.23 14.03
C LEU A 293 16.43 -20.29 14.88
N ILE A 294 16.73 -21.44 14.28
CA ILE A 294 17.37 -22.56 14.96
C ILE A 294 18.90 -22.46 14.90
N ALA A 295 19.45 -22.10 13.74
CA ALA A 295 20.89 -22.10 13.52
C ALA A 295 21.62 -20.93 14.21
N LYS A 296 20.91 -19.83 14.50
CA LYS A 296 21.51 -18.57 15.00
C LYS A 296 20.82 -18.09 16.29
N PRO A 297 21.08 -18.75 17.44
CA PRO A 297 20.35 -18.49 18.69
C PRO A 297 20.50 -17.05 19.21
N LEU A 298 21.67 -16.41 19.00
CA LEU A 298 21.89 -15.01 19.37
C LEU A 298 21.00 -14.05 18.56
N ALA A 299 20.89 -14.28 17.24
CA ALA A 299 20.02 -13.51 16.38
C ALA A 299 18.55 -13.72 16.75
N THR A 300 18.16 -14.95 17.08
CA THR A 300 16.81 -15.29 17.55
C THR A 300 16.47 -14.62 18.87
N ALA A 301 17.37 -14.65 19.84
CA ALA A 301 17.17 -14.01 21.14
C ALA A 301 17.03 -12.49 21.00
N PHE A 302 17.95 -11.86 20.25
CA PHE A 302 17.89 -10.43 19.99
C PHE A 302 16.62 -10.06 19.21
N GLY A 303 16.41 -10.66 18.05
CA GLY A 303 15.30 -10.33 17.17
C GLY A 303 13.94 -10.63 17.80
N GLY A 304 13.82 -11.73 18.53
CA GLY A 304 12.64 -12.06 19.33
C GLY A 304 12.37 -11.03 20.42
N SER A 305 13.39 -10.60 21.16
CA SER A 305 13.23 -9.56 22.20
C SER A 305 12.78 -8.22 21.62
N VAL A 306 13.36 -7.79 20.49
CA VAL A 306 12.99 -6.55 19.80
C VAL A 306 11.57 -6.64 19.24
N ALA A 307 11.18 -7.79 18.68
CA ALA A 307 9.82 -8.01 18.18
C ALA A 307 8.78 -7.97 19.32
N VAL A 308 9.06 -8.64 20.44
CA VAL A 308 8.19 -8.62 21.63
C VAL A 308 8.06 -7.21 22.19
N LEU A 309 9.17 -6.47 22.31
CA LEU A 309 9.17 -5.08 22.76
C LEU A 309 8.34 -4.19 21.81
N GLY A 310 8.54 -4.34 20.49
CA GLY A 310 7.77 -3.63 19.47
C GLY A 310 6.27 -3.90 19.58
N MET A 311 5.87 -5.17 19.75
CA MET A 311 4.46 -5.52 19.93
C MET A 311 3.90 -5.04 21.26
N ALA A 312 4.68 -5.03 22.33
CA ALA A 312 4.26 -4.47 23.62
C ALA A 312 4.02 -2.96 23.51
N ILE A 313 4.90 -2.23 22.83
CA ILE A 313 4.72 -0.79 22.55
C ILE A 313 3.46 -0.57 21.70
N ALA A 314 3.26 -1.36 20.65
CA ALA A 314 2.10 -1.26 19.79
C ALA A 314 0.79 -1.55 20.51
N TYR A 315 0.76 -2.64 21.30
CA TYR A 315 -0.40 -3.02 22.09
C TYR A 315 -0.74 -1.98 23.15
N THR A 316 0.26 -1.45 23.85
CA THR A 316 0.08 -0.43 24.89
C THR A 316 -0.46 0.87 24.30
N ASN A 317 0.10 1.34 23.18
CA ASN A 317 -0.41 2.53 22.49
C ASN A 317 -1.84 2.31 21.98
N TYR A 318 -2.11 1.17 21.34
CA TYR A 318 -3.45 0.82 20.87
C TYR A 318 -4.47 0.81 22.03
N MET A 319 -4.14 0.20 23.17
CA MET A 319 -5.00 0.19 24.36
C MET A 319 -5.21 1.60 24.94
N LEU A 320 -4.17 2.44 24.96
CA LEU A 320 -4.27 3.83 25.43
C LEU A 320 -5.19 4.66 24.53
N HIS A 321 -5.07 4.52 23.21
CA HIS A 321 -5.93 5.22 22.25
C HIS A 321 -7.38 4.72 22.31
N LYS A 322 -7.57 3.40 22.45
CA LYS A 322 -8.89 2.81 22.66
C LYS A 322 -9.58 3.34 23.92
N LYS A 323 -8.85 3.48 25.04
CA LYS A 323 -9.38 4.10 26.27
C LYS A 323 -9.73 5.57 26.12
N ARG A 324 -9.13 6.28 25.17
CA ARG A 324 -9.45 7.67 24.83
C ARG A 324 -10.61 7.79 23.82
N GLY A 325 -11.26 6.69 23.46
CA GLY A 325 -12.39 6.70 22.55
C GLY A 325 -11.98 6.81 21.07
N HIS A 326 -10.78 6.33 20.72
CA HIS A 326 -10.21 6.40 19.38
C HIS A 326 -9.77 5.02 18.90
N ALA A 327 -10.10 4.66 17.65
CA ALA A 327 -9.64 3.42 17.03
C ALA A 327 -9.00 3.69 15.65
N PRO A 328 -7.84 3.08 15.33
CA PRO A 328 -7.15 3.36 14.07
C PRO A 328 -7.99 2.95 12.86
N VAL A 329 -8.09 3.85 11.88
CA VAL A 329 -8.84 3.63 10.66
C VAL A 329 -7.91 3.37 9.49
N VAL A 330 -8.16 2.27 8.78
CA VAL A 330 -7.61 2.05 7.44
C VAL A 330 -8.65 2.53 6.45
N THR A 331 -8.41 3.66 5.79
CA THR A 331 -9.27 4.15 4.72
C THR A 331 -9.23 3.17 3.56
N THR A 332 -10.38 2.64 3.19
CA THR A 332 -10.51 1.68 2.09
C THR A 332 -11.27 2.33 0.94
N GLY A 333 -10.92 2.00 -0.30
CA GLY A 333 -11.79 2.35 -1.44
C GLY A 333 -13.18 1.71 -1.27
N VAL A 334 -14.18 2.29 -1.93
CA VAL A 334 -15.54 1.71 -2.00
C VAL A 334 -15.41 0.33 -2.66
N GLU A 335 -15.62 -0.72 -1.87
CA GLU A 335 -15.54 -2.09 -2.35
C GLU A 335 -16.92 -2.47 -2.89
N LYS A 336 -17.00 -2.91 -4.16
CA LYS A 336 -18.27 -3.21 -4.85
C LYS A 336 -19.19 -4.23 -4.15
N SER A 337 -18.72 -4.91 -3.12
CA SER A 337 -19.44 -5.98 -2.41
C SER A 337 -19.91 -5.57 -1.01
N PHE A 338 -19.63 -4.35 -0.54
CA PHE A 338 -20.10 -3.91 0.78
C PHE A 338 -21.54 -3.38 0.66
N PRO A 339 -22.53 -3.96 1.38
CA PRO A 339 -23.88 -3.43 1.41
C PRO A 339 -23.87 -2.15 2.24
N GLY A 340 -23.52 -1.00 1.67
CA GLY A 340 -23.55 0.26 2.41
C GLY A 340 -24.95 0.85 2.38
N GLU A 341 -25.80 0.42 3.31
CA GLU A 341 -27.18 0.88 3.40
C GLU A 341 -27.28 2.32 3.91
N VAL A 342 -26.33 2.76 4.73
CA VAL A 342 -26.27 4.14 5.25
C VAL A 342 -24.97 4.80 4.79
N LEU A 343 -25.05 6.02 4.25
CA LEU A 343 -23.91 6.84 3.89
C LEU A 343 -23.87 8.09 4.78
N ALA A 344 -22.85 8.20 5.64
CA ALA A 344 -22.63 9.35 6.50
C ALA A 344 -21.51 10.23 5.93
N VAL A 345 -21.81 11.49 5.61
CA VAL A 345 -20.87 12.41 4.98
C VAL A 345 -20.31 13.39 6.00
N LEU A 346 -19.01 13.27 6.28
CA LEU A 346 -18.22 14.15 7.14
C LEU A 346 -17.41 15.10 6.26
N SER A 347 -17.20 16.33 6.72
CA SER A 347 -16.37 17.30 6.01
C SER A 347 -15.41 18.01 6.94
N ALA A 348 -14.27 18.46 6.41
CA ALA A 348 -13.32 19.24 7.19
C ALA A 348 -13.93 20.56 7.68
N ASP A 349 -13.63 20.91 8.94
CA ASP A 349 -14.08 22.13 9.65
C ASP A 349 -15.59 22.24 9.89
N ASN A 350 -16.34 21.14 9.84
CA ASN A 350 -17.77 21.15 10.14
C ASN A 350 -18.03 20.76 11.61
N SER A 351 -18.71 21.63 12.36
CA SER A 351 -19.07 21.41 13.77
C SER A 351 -20.05 20.24 13.96
N ASP A 352 -20.84 19.94 12.94
CA ASP A 352 -21.95 18.99 13.02
C ASP A 352 -21.52 17.56 12.70
N ASN A 353 -20.21 17.34 12.45
CA ASN A 353 -19.65 16.00 12.22
C ASN A 353 -20.02 15.03 13.35
N GLU A 354 -19.99 15.48 14.61
CA GLU A 354 -20.34 14.62 15.76
C GLU A 354 -21.83 14.22 15.75
N ALA A 355 -22.72 15.11 15.30
CA ALA A 355 -24.15 14.82 15.17
C ALA A 355 -24.41 13.77 14.07
N ILE A 356 -23.72 13.89 12.93
CA ILE A 356 -23.77 12.91 11.84
C ILE A 356 -23.27 11.54 12.34
N LEU A 357 -22.17 11.51 13.11
CA LEU A 357 -21.63 10.27 13.68
C LEU A 357 -22.62 9.57 14.61
N GLU A 358 -23.18 10.30 15.60
CA GLU A 358 -24.10 9.70 16.57
C GLU A 358 -25.37 9.16 15.89
N THR A 359 -25.89 9.89 14.91
CA THR A 359 -27.12 9.49 14.20
C THR A 359 -26.89 8.28 13.30
N ALA A 360 -25.78 8.28 12.57
CA ALA A 360 -25.41 7.14 11.72
C ALA A 360 -25.22 5.84 12.53
N ILE A 361 -24.73 5.96 13.77
CA ILE A 361 -24.43 4.84 14.66
C ILE A 361 -25.66 4.40 15.47
N ASN A 362 -26.55 5.31 15.83
CA ASN A 362 -27.80 4.99 16.54
C ASN A 362 -28.93 4.55 15.60
N ASN A 363 -28.61 4.07 14.40
CA ASN A 363 -29.63 3.60 13.47
C ASN A 363 -30.37 2.36 14.05
N SER A 364 -31.69 2.34 13.88
CA SER A 364 -32.58 1.40 14.58
C SER A 364 -32.31 -0.08 14.25
N ASP A 365 -31.84 -0.38 13.04
CA ASP A 365 -31.67 -1.76 12.54
C ASP A 365 -30.20 -2.22 12.50
N LYS A 366 -29.26 -1.46 13.08
CA LYS A 366 -27.80 -1.71 12.97
C LYS A 366 -27.33 -1.89 11.53
N LYS A 367 -27.88 -1.07 10.63
CA LYS A 367 -27.57 -1.10 9.21
C LYS A 367 -26.09 -0.80 9.00
N PRO A 368 -25.44 -1.48 8.03
CA PRO A 368 -24.05 -1.22 7.68
C PRO A 368 -23.84 0.22 7.18
N VAL A 369 -22.83 0.91 7.73
CA VAL A 369 -22.59 2.34 7.52
C VAL A 369 -21.30 2.58 6.74
N VAL A 370 -21.35 3.46 5.74
CA VAL A 370 -20.16 3.99 5.07
C VAL A 370 -19.95 5.43 5.50
N PHE A 371 -18.84 5.70 6.19
CA PHE A 371 -18.41 7.04 6.54
C PHE A 371 -17.52 7.59 5.42
N LEU A 372 -18.02 8.62 4.73
CA LEU A 372 -17.28 9.38 3.73
C LEU A 372 -16.73 10.64 4.38
N TYR A 373 -15.40 10.84 4.37
CA TYR A 373 -14.79 12.10 4.79
C TYR A 373 -14.32 12.90 3.57
N LEU A 374 -14.79 14.15 3.50
CA LEU A 374 -14.42 15.15 2.50
C LEU A 374 -13.33 16.07 3.07
N GLY A 375 -12.08 15.76 2.74
CA GLY A 375 -10.92 16.53 3.19
C GLY A 375 -10.64 17.74 2.30
N LYS A 376 -10.23 18.86 2.91
CA LYS A 376 -9.83 20.06 2.18
C LYS A 376 -8.54 19.84 1.39
N LEU A 377 -8.49 20.36 0.17
CA LEU A 377 -7.28 20.32 -0.66
C LEU A 377 -6.23 21.28 -0.06
N SER A 378 -5.22 20.77 0.63
CA SER A 378 -4.06 21.58 1.10
C SER A 378 -3.07 21.91 -0.03
N SER A 379 -3.58 22.24 -1.21
CA SER A 379 -2.84 22.24 -2.49
C SER A 379 -1.92 23.44 -2.74
N GLU A 380 -1.85 24.42 -1.86
CA GLU A 380 -1.07 25.65 -2.12
C GLU A 380 0.06 25.93 -1.11
N ARG A 381 0.62 24.90 -0.47
CA ARG A 381 1.88 25.11 0.26
C ARG A 381 3.06 24.99 -0.69
N LYS A 382 3.65 26.15 -1.03
CA LYS A 382 4.90 26.24 -1.81
C LYS A 382 5.97 25.32 -1.19
N PRO A 383 6.77 24.61 -2.01
CA PRO A 383 7.88 23.83 -1.51
C PRO A 383 8.89 24.75 -0.79
N GLU A 384 8.94 24.66 0.53
CA GLU A 384 9.92 25.35 1.36
C GLU A 384 11.18 24.49 1.47
N LEU A 385 12.35 25.13 1.36
CA LEU A 385 13.65 24.46 1.54
C LEU A 385 13.70 23.79 2.93
N PHE A 386 14.15 22.53 2.97
CA PHE A 386 14.23 21.68 4.17
C PHE A 386 12.91 21.19 4.78
N LYS A 387 11.75 21.51 4.19
CA LYS A 387 10.44 21.07 4.67
C LYS A 387 9.88 19.95 3.80
N MET A 388 9.72 18.77 4.38
CA MET A 388 9.09 17.65 3.68
C MET A 388 7.56 17.82 3.67
N ILE A 389 7.00 18.05 2.48
CA ILE A 389 5.56 18.18 2.26
C ILE A 389 5.04 16.85 1.73
N GLU A 390 4.21 16.16 2.51
CA GLU A 390 3.45 14.99 2.06
C GLU A 390 1.96 15.42 1.94
N PRO A 391 1.48 15.80 0.74
CA PRO A 391 0.14 16.39 0.55
C PRO A 391 -1.00 15.41 0.82
N HIS A 392 -0.76 14.11 0.68
CA HIS A 392 -1.81 13.07 0.68
C HIS A 392 -1.97 12.34 2.03
N LEU A 393 -1.18 12.69 3.06
CA LEU A 393 -1.03 11.89 4.28
C LEU A 393 -1.28 12.64 5.60
N ASN A 394 -1.74 13.89 5.55
CA ASN A 394 -1.77 14.79 6.72
C ASN A 394 -3.10 15.52 6.92
N ASP A 395 -4.25 14.88 6.69
CA ASP A 395 -5.51 15.39 7.24
C ASP A 395 -5.68 14.84 8.67
N GLU A 396 -5.09 15.55 9.64
CA GLU A 396 -5.17 15.15 11.06
C GLU A 396 -6.61 15.16 11.58
N GLN A 397 -7.46 16.03 11.04
CA GLN A 397 -8.87 16.12 11.40
C GLN A 397 -9.63 14.91 10.86
N ALA A 398 -9.39 14.52 9.60
CA ALA A 398 -9.94 13.28 9.04
C ALA A 398 -9.59 12.06 9.89
N ARG A 399 -8.33 11.96 10.34
CA ARG A 399 -7.90 10.85 11.19
C ARG A 399 -8.60 10.86 12.56
N LYS A 400 -8.84 12.05 13.12
CA LYS A 400 -9.59 12.20 14.37
C LYS A 400 -11.04 11.77 14.18
N ASP A 401 -11.74 12.36 13.22
CA ASP A 401 -13.17 12.15 13.04
C ASP A 401 -13.47 10.70 12.60
N LEU A 402 -12.71 10.15 11.65
CA LEU A 402 -12.85 8.75 11.26
C LEU A 402 -12.44 7.79 12.37
N GLY A 403 -11.37 8.11 13.12
CA GLY A 403 -10.95 7.29 14.25
C GLY A 403 -11.98 7.23 15.38
N ARG A 404 -12.70 8.33 15.59
CA ARG A 404 -13.84 8.42 16.50
C ARG A 404 -15.02 7.61 16.00
N ALA A 405 -15.36 7.74 14.72
CA ALA A 405 -16.42 6.97 14.07
C ALA A 405 -16.20 5.45 14.21
N ASN A 406 -14.96 4.99 13.99
CA ASN A 406 -14.60 3.58 14.13
C ASN A 406 -14.68 3.06 15.56
N TYR A 407 -14.30 3.88 16.54
CA TYR A 407 -14.44 3.53 17.94
C TYR A 407 -15.93 3.31 18.30
N LEU A 408 -16.78 4.27 17.94
CA LEU A 408 -18.22 4.21 18.22
C LEU A 408 -18.91 3.06 17.47
N ALA A 409 -18.55 2.82 16.20
CA ALA A 409 -19.09 1.71 15.42
C ALA A 409 -18.69 0.34 16.02
N GLN A 410 -17.46 0.19 16.51
CA GLN A 410 -17.00 -1.02 17.20
C GLN A 410 -17.75 -1.26 18.52
N GLU A 411 -18.01 -0.19 19.27
CA GLU A 411 -18.78 -0.25 20.53
C GLU A 411 -20.24 -0.64 20.26
N ALA A 412 -20.86 -0.06 19.22
CA ALA A 412 -22.22 -0.38 18.77
C ALA A 412 -22.35 -1.73 18.04
N LYS A 413 -21.23 -2.37 17.68
CA LYS A 413 -21.13 -3.58 16.85
C LYS A 413 -21.79 -3.42 15.47
N ILE A 414 -21.56 -2.27 14.83
CA ILE A 414 -22.05 -1.95 13.50
C ILE A 414 -20.92 -2.19 12.49
N GLU A 415 -21.24 -2.85 11.37
CA GLU A 415 -20.28 -2.98 10.28
C GLU A 415 -20.11 -1.64 9.59
N CYS A 416 -18.88 -1.12 9.57
CA CYS A 416 -18.59 0.18 8.97
C CYS A 416 -17.44 0.14 7.97
N ARG A 417 -17.49 1.05 6.98
CA ARG A 417 -16.41 1.27 6.01
C ARG A 417 -16.07 2.76 5.95
N PHE A 418 -14.80 3.06 5.73
CA PHE A 418 -14.29 4.44 5.70
C PHE A 418 -13.77 4.78 4.32
N VAL A 419 -14.27 5.86 3.74
CA VAL A 419 -13.89 6.37 2.43
C VAL A 419 -13.39 7.79 2.61
N TYR A 420 -12.21 8.09 2.05
CA TYR A 420 -11.66 9.44 2.03
C TYR A 420 -11.69 9.98 0.60
N ARG A 421 -12.20 11.19 0.43
CA ARG A 421 -12.19 11.93 -0.84
C ARG A 421 -11.80 13.38 -0.58
N HIS A 422 -11.25 14.01 -1.60
CA HIS A 422 -11.06 15.46 -1.56
C HIS A 422 -12.39 16.16 -1.76
N GLN A 423 -12.60 17.26 -1.02
CA GLN A 423 -13.79 18.10 -1.12
C GLN A 423 -13.83 18.73 -2.51
N LYS A 424 -14.66 18.15 -3.38
CA LYS A 424 -15.06 18.63 -4.70
C LYS A 424 -16.58 18.52 -4.80
N PRO A 425 -17.27 19.40 -5.55
CA PRO A 425 -18.73 19.42 -5.59
C PRO A 425 -19.36 18.06 -5.95
N ASP A 426 -18.75 17.29 -6.87
CA ASP A 426 -19.28 15.97 -7.25
C ASP A 426 -18.75 14.79 -6.42
N ALA A 427 -17.85 15.02 -5.45
CA ALA A 427 -17.14 13.92 -4.77
C ALA A 427 -18.10 13.01 -3.98
N ALA A 428 -19.02 13.60 -3.22
CA ALA A 428 -20.01 12.86 -2.45
C ALA A 428 -21.01 12.15 -3.36
N TYR A 429 -21.47 12.81 -4.43
CA TYR A 429 -22.38 12.21 -5.40
C TYR A 429 -21.78 10.99 -6.12
N ARG A 430 -20.49 11.02 -6.49
CA ARG A 430 -19.82 9.87 -7.12
C ARG A 430 -19.81 8.65 -6.21
N VAL A 431 -19.51 8.84 -4.93
CA VAL A 431 -19.53 7.76 -3.92
C VAL A 431 -20.96 7.25 -3.72
N TRP A 432 -21.93 8.15 -3.61
CA TRP A 432 -23.35 7.80 -3.52
C TRP A 432 -23.81 6.96 -4.72
N ARG A 433 -23.42 7.33 -5.95
CA ARG A 433 -23.77 6.60 -7.18
C ARG A 433 -23.19 5.19 -7.23
N GLU A 434 -21.99 5.00 -6.69
CA GLU A 434 -21.33 3.69 -6.60
C GLU A 434 -21.95 2.81 -5.52
N LEU A 435 -22.32 3.40 -4.38
CA LEU A 435 -22.82 2.68 -3.21
C LEU A 435 -24.32 2.39 -3.28
N ARG A 436 -25.11 3.32 -3.84
CA ARG A 436 -26.58 3.37 -3.82
C ARG A 436 -27.16 3.08 -2.42
N PRO A 437 -26.82 3.91 -1.42
CA PRO A 437 -27.31 3.71 -0.06
C PRO A 437 -28.81 3.97 0.03
N PHE A 438 -29.46 3.34 1.01
CA PHE A 438 -30.85 3.59 1.35
C PHE A 438 -31.01 4.93 2.07
N ASP A 439 -30.10 5.23 2.99
CA ASP A 439 -30.11 6.47 3.77
C ASP A 439 -28.79 7.23 3.59
N THR A 440 -28.86 8.53 3.38
CA THR A 440 -27.69 9.41 3.28
C THR A 440 -27.82 10.53 4.29
N ILE A 441 -26.93 10.55 5.28
CA ILE A 441 -26.91 11.48 6.40
C ILE A 441 -25.87 12.56 6.11
N VAL A 442 -26.34 13.80 5.97
CA VAL A 442 -25.57 14.97 5.56
C VAL A 442 -25.96 16.19 6.38
N THR A 443 -25.16 17.25 6.36
CA THR A 443 -25.59 18.55 6.91
C THR A 443 -26.50 19.30 5.92
N PRO A 444 -27.26 20.32 6.38
CA PRO A 444 -28.09 21.15 5.50
C PRO A 444 -27.32 21.80 4.35
N GLU A 445 -26.09 22.25 4.61
CA GLU A 445 -25.21 22.82 3.59
C GLU A 445 -24.83 21.79 2.52
N GLN A 446 -24.45 20.57 2.95
CA GLN A 446 -24.10 19.47 2.05
C GLN A 446 -25.31 18.95 1.27
N ALA A 447 -26.50 18.95 1.88
CA ALA A 447 -27.74 18.60 1.20
C ALA A 447 -28.02 19.55 0.02
N ALA A 448 -27.69 20.84 0.17
CA ALA A 448 -27.79 21.82 -0.91
C ALA A 448 -26.79 21.56 -2.04
N GLU A 449 -25.60 21.01 -1.76
CA GLU A 449 -24.63 20.59 -2.78
C GLU A 449 -25.05 19.30 -3.50
N LEU A 450 -25.85 18.45 -2.84
CA LEU A 450 -26.30 17.15 -3.33
C LEU A 450 -27.67 17.15 -4.01
N GLN A 451 -28.14 18.30 -4.53
CA GLN A 451 -29.42 18.42 -5.26
C GLN A 451 -29.57 17.45 -6.46
N GLN A 452 -28.46 16.94 -6.97
CA GLN A 452 -28.45 15.91 -8.03
C GLN A 452 -29.05 14.58 -7.55
N ILE A 453 -28.99 14.30 -6.25
CA ILE A 453 -29.71 13.20 -5.62
C ILE A 453 -31.19 13.59 -5.60
N LYS A 454 -32.03 12.80 -6.28
CA LYS A 454 -33.48 12.88 -6.14
C LYS A 454 -33.93 11.86 -5.09
N PRO A 455 -33.97 12.22 -3.79
CA PRO A 455 -34.45 11.33 -2.74
C PRO A 455 -35.96 11.11 -2.87
N ASP A 456 -36.44 9.96 -2.40
CA ASP A 456 -37.87 9.65 -2.33
C ASP A 456 -38.49 10.31 -1.08
N ARG A 457 -37.70 10.48 -0.01
CA ARG A 457 -38.09 11.19 1.21
C ARG A 457 -36.92 11.97 1.79
N THR A 458 -37.21 13.14 2.33
CA THR A 458 -36.26 13.96 3.09
C THR A 458 -36.86 14.35 4.42
N TYR A 459 -36.10 14.22 5.50
CA TYR A 459 -36.49 14.77 6.80
C TYR A 459 -35.28 15.34 7.54
N ASP A 460 -35.55 16.39 8.31
CA ASP A 460 -34.57 17.05 9.15
C ASP A 460 -34.67 16.49 10.56
N GLU A 461 -33.53 16.09 11.13
CA GLU A 461 -33.43 15.67 12.52
C GLU A 461 -32.61 16.72 13.29
N SER A 462 -33.21 17.26 14.35
CA SER A 462 -32.53 18.19 15.25
C SER A 462 -31.96 17.39 16.42
N THR A 463 -30.64 17.26 16.45
CA THR A 463 -29.92 16.60 17.55
C THR A 463 -29.43 17.65 18.55
N ALA A 464 -29.07 17.22 19.76
CA ALA A 464 -28.47 18.11 20.77
C ALA A 464 -27.14 18.76 20.32
N LYS A 465 -26.53 18.28 19.23
CA LYS A 465 -25.22 18.68 18.73
C LYS A 465 -25.25 19.36 17.36
N GLY A 466 -26.41 19.47 16.70
CA GLY A 466 -26.55 20.07 15.38
C GLY A 466 -27.79 19.61 14.62
N THR A 467 -28.04 20.22 13.47
CA THR A 467 -29.13 19.85 12.56
C THR A 467 -28.58 18.99 11.44
N ILE A 468 -29.24 17.87 11.16
CA ILE A 468 -28.85 16.91 10.13
C ILE A 468 -30.02 16.61 9.21
N VAL A 469 -29.72 16.23 7.97
CA VAL A 469 -30.70 15.94 6.93
C VAL A 469 -30.51 14.51 6.45
N HIS A 470 -31.61 13.77 6.41
CA HIS A 470 -31.66 12.42 5.84
C HIS A 470 -32.20 12.47 4.42
N LEU A 471 -31.45 11.92 3.47
CA LEU A 471 -31.86 11.74 2.08
C LEU A 471 -32.12 10.25 1.84
N LEU A 472 -33.40 9.85 1.93
CA LEU A 472 -33.81 8.45 1.77
C LEU A 472 -34.08 8.14 0.29
N LYS A 473 -33.54 7.00 -0.17
CA LYS A 473 -33.68 6.48 -1.53
C LYS A 473 -34.02 4.99 -1.46
N GLU A 474 -35.19 4.59 -1.93
CA GLU A 474 -35.52 3.17 -1.98
C GLU A 474 -34.61 2.45 -3.01
N PRO A 475 -34.10 1.24 -2.69
CA PRO A 475 -33.32 0.48 -3.66
C PRO A 475 -34.23 0.16 -4.86
N SER A 476 -33.84 0.62 -6.04
CA SER A 476 -34.53 0.27 -7.29
C SER A 476 -34.54 -1.26 -7.42
N ALA A 477 -35.75 -1.86 -7.42
CA ALA A 477 -35.98 -3.29 -7.54
C ALA A 477 -35.30 -3.93 -8.75
#